data_AF-A0A178E5G8-F1
#
_entry.id   AF-A0A178E5G8-F1
#
_cell.length_a   1.000
_cell.length_b   1.000
_cell.length_c   1.000
_cell.angle_alpha   90.00
_cell.angle_beta   90.00
_cell.angle_gamma   90.00
#
_symmetry.space_group_name_H-M   'P 1'
#
loop_
_entity.id
_entity.type
_entity.pdbx_description
1 polymer ?
#
loop_
_entity_poly.entity_id
_entity_poly.type
_entity_poly.pdbx_seq_one_letter_code
_entity_poly.pdbx_strand_id
1 'polypeptide(L)'
;MTITYILTALPILPSAASPETPITNIGRTICHNRLSGKDGRISFYSPELPWYDFAIVTGYRNFYPDVLKCALQVQNWRLLPANDAHCGWHKATSEHSFLELNNRGDIYWRYNDTRRQSQSDNTNTSLHPNAEIDGQISVQRQLLPSNATLHAISRILERNRPTADIYELSTIILGYVSGFLAFLLLLSLVHRCSLSGPWVQATSHTNSNDIELEPSKSQLSELSQDTRRPLSHTRIHENGFAGSMRTSAPLAQSID
;
A
#
# COMPACT_ATOMS: atom_id res chain seq x y z
N MET A 1 13.97 -4.99 36.03
CA MET A 1 12.57 -4.54 36.13
C MET A 1 12.42 -3.20 35.41
N THR A 2 12.26 -3.18 34.08
CA THR A 2 12.18 -1.93 33.29
C THR A 2 11.19 -1.97 32.12
N ILE A 3 10.41 -3.05 31.96
CA ILE A 3 9.54 -3.24 30.77
C ILE A 3 8.15 -2.60 30.92
N THR A 4 7.76 -2.15 32.12
CA THR A 4 6.37 -1.73 32.38
C THR A 4 6.01 -0.29 31.94
N TYR A 5 6.97 0.54 31.51
CA TYR A 5 6.72 1.97 31.28
C TYR A 5 6.28 2.36 29.86
N ILE A 6 6.30 1.45 28.88
CA ILE A 6 6.01 1.81 27.48
C ILE A 6 4.50 1.77 27.17
N LEU A 7 3.68 1.11 28.00
CA LEU A 7 2.24 0.92 27.74
C LEU A 7 1.31 2.04 28.28
N THR A 8 1.81 2.98 29.09
CA THR A 8 0.96 4.04 29.70
C THR A 8 0.99 5.39 29.01
N ALA A 9 1.69 5.52 27.87
CA ALA A 9 1.83 6.79 27.16
C ALA A 9 0.94 6.89 25.89
N LEU A 10 -0.29 6.38 25.93
CA LEU A 10 -1.28 6.74 24.91
C LEU A 10 -1.98 8.05 25.33
N PRO A 11 -1.77 9.18 24.63
CA PRO A 11 -2.46 10.42 24.94
C PRO A 11 -3.94 10.29 24.58
N ILE A 12 -4.80 10.61 25.54
CA ILE A 12 -6.23 10.81 25.33
C ILE A 12 -6.37 12.14 24.56
N LEU A 13 -6.58 12.09 23.24
CA LEU A 13 -6.83 13.29 22.46
C LEU A 13 -8.27 13.79 22.70
N PRO A 14 -8.48 15.10 22.97
CA PRO A 14 -9.80 15.68 23.09
C PRO A 14 -10.53 15.67 21.74
N SER A 15 -11.77 15.20 21.75
CA SER A 15 -12.68 15.19 20.62
C SER A 15 -13.11 16.62 20.28
N ALA A 16 -12.42 17.26 19.34
CA ALA A 16 -12.86 18.56 18.82
C ALA A 16 -14.03 18.35 17.84
N ALA A 17 -15.16 19.01 18.12
CA ALA A 17 -16.32 19.04 17.25
C ALA A 17 -15.95 19.68 15.90
N SER A 18 -16.33 19.02 14.80
CA SER A 18 -16.00 19.44 13.44
C SER A 18 -16.93 20.56 12.98
N PRO A 19 -16.40 21.69 12.46
CA PRO A 19 -17.19 22.65 11.71
C PRO A 19 -17.51 22.08 10.33
N GLU A 20 -18.79 22.07 9.96
CA GLU A 20 -19.23 21.83 8.59
C GLU A 20 -18.55 22.85 7.67
N THR A 21 -17.56 22.40 6.88
CA THR A 21 -16.89 23.27 5.93
C THR A 21 -17.83 23.51 4.74
N PRO A 22 -18.18 24.77 4.43
CA PRO A 22 -18.94 25.07 3.23
C PRO A 22 -18.15 24.64 2.01
N ILE A 23 -18.83 23.97 1.08
CA ILE A 23 -18.31 23.53 -0.22
C ILE A 23 -18.02 24.77 -1.06
N THR A 24 -16.88 25.41 -0.85
CA THR A 24 -16.42 26.54 -1.64
C THR A 24 -15.02 26.25 -2.13
N ASN A 25 -14.94 25.67 -3.32
CA ASN A 25 -13.94 25.96 -4.36
C ASN A 25 -14.13 24.92 -5.47
N ILE A 26 -14.93 25.29 -6.49
CA ILE A 26 -14.99 24.52 -7.74
C ILE A 26 -13.62 24.70 -8.41
N GLY A 27 -12.73 23.74 -8.16
CA GLY A 27 -11.37 23.74 -8.66
C GLY A 27 -11.34 23.65 -10.19
N ARG A 28 -10.29 24.27 -10.77
CA ARG A 28 -9.96 24.22 -12.21
C ARG A 28 -10.05 22.79 -12.76
N THR A 29 -10.42 22.64 -14.03
CA THR A 29 -10.28 21.39 -14.78
C THR A 29 -8.84 20.97 -14.71
N ILE A 30 -8.57 19.83 -14.06
CA ILE A 30 -7.22 19.35 -13.86
C ILE A 30 -6.97 18.22 -14.87
N CYS A 31 -6.11 18.47 -15.86
CA CYS A 31 -5.44 17.43 -16.62
C CYS A 31 -4.15 17.08 -15.87
N HIS A 32 -4.26 16.36 -14.75
CA HIS A 32 -3.07 16.01 -13.98
C HIS A 32 -2.72 14.53 -14.10
N ASN A 33 -1.45 14.29 -14.41
CA ASN A 33 -0.66 13.10 -14.03
C ASN A 33 -0.61 12.84 -12.50
N ARG A 34 -1.39 13.59 -11.71
CA ARG A 34 -1.51 13.53 -10.24
C ARG A 34 -2.51 12.47 -9.79
N LEU A 35 -3.34 11.96 -10.71
CA LEU A 35 -3.88 10.61 -10.59
C LEU A 35 -2.73 9.64 -10.87
N SER A 36 -1.74 9.61 -9.97
CA SER A 36 -0.59 8.74 -10.11
C SER A 36 -1.11 7.30 -10.13
N GLY A 37 -0.55 6.40 -10.94
CA GLY A 37 -0.90 4.96 -10.91
C GLY A 37 -0.65 4.29 -9.54
N LYS A 38 -0.16 5.08 -8.59
CA LYS A 38 0.01 4.82 -7.17
C LYS A 38 -1.25 5.06 -6.34
N ASP A 39 -2.34 5.59 -6.87
CA ASP A 39 -3.57 5.77 -6.10
C ASP A 39 -4.64 4.78 -6.60
N GLY A 40 -5.41 4.23 -5.66
CA GLY A 40 -6.58 3.42 -5.98
C GLY A 40 -7.65 4.31 -6.61
N ARG A 41 -8.01 4.07 -7.87
CA ARG A 41 -9.07 4.80 -8.57
C ARG A 41 -10.21 3.87 -8.94
N ILE A 42 -11.42 4.27 -8.57
CA ILE A 42 -12.66 3.56 -8.91
C ILE A 42 -13.51 4.51 -9.72
N SER A 43 -13.75 4.18 -11.00
CA SER A 43 -14.63 4.96 -11.86
C SER A 43 -15.99 4.28 -11.96
N PHE A 44 -17.08 5.05 -11.97
CA PHE A 44 -18.45 4.56 -12.01
C PHE A 44 -19.40 5.63 -12.55
N TYR A 45 -20.64 5.27 -12.84
CA TYR A 45 -21.71 6.26 -13.07
C TYR A 45 -22.93 5.94 -12.21
N SER A 46 -23.65 6.99 -11.82
CA SER A 46 -24.93 6.87 -11.11
C SER A 46 -26.07 6.76 -12.13
N PRO A 47 -27.03 5.84 -11.96
CA PRO A 47 -28.19 5.74 -12.84
C PRO A 47 -29.07 7.00 -12.82
N GLU A 48 -29.01 7.79 -11.74
CA GLU A 48 -29.73 9.06 -11.62
C GLU A 48 -29.13 10.17 -12.50
N LEU A 49 -27.82 10.07 -12.79
CA LEU A 49 -27.04 11.08 -13.53
C LEU A 49 -26.19 10.41 -14.62
N PRO A 50 -26.82 9.85 -15.68
CA PRO A 50 -26.12 9.06 -16.69
C PRO A 50 -25.14 9.87 -17.55
N TRP A 51 -25.22 11.20 -17.50
CA TRP A 51 -24.35 12.12 -18.24
C TRP A 51 -23.05 12.45 -17.49
N TYR A 52 -22.85 11.88 -16.30
CA TYR A 52 -21.66 12.11 -15.48
C TYR A 52 -20.96 10.79 -15.20
N ASP A 53 -19.65 10.79 -15.46
CA ASP A 53 -18.74 9.83 -14.86
C ASP A 53 -18.32 10.36 -13.49
N PHE A 54 -18.28 9.48 -12.51
CA PHE A 54 -17.75 9.74 -11.19
C PHE A 54 -16.49 8.89 -10.97
N ALA A 55 -15.61 9.39 -10.11
CA ALA A 55 -14.49 8.61 -9.63
C ALA A 55 -14.24 8.87 -8.15
N ILE A 56 -13.86 7.82 -7.44
CA ILE A 56 -13.25 7.92 -6.12
C ILE A 56 -11.77 7.64 -6.29
N VAL A 57 -10.93 8.53 -5.78
CA VAL A 57 -9.47 8.37 -5.75
C VAL A 57 -9.03 8.28 -4.31
N THR A 58 -8.31 7.24 -3.97
CA THR A 58 -7.91 6.94 -2.60
C THR A 58 -6.45 6.52 -2.53
N GLY A 59 -5.78 6.84 -1.42
CA GLY A 59 -4.38 6.44 -1.20
C GLY A 59 -4.22 4.96 -0.84
N TYR A 60 -5.32 4.27 -0.53
CA TYR A 60 -5.34 2.84 -0.23
C TYR A 60 -5.38 2.01 -1.52
N ARG A 61 -4.66 0.89 -1.56
CA ARG A 61 -4.47 0.12 -2.80
C ARG A 61 -4.96 -1.31 -2.75
N ASN A 62 -5.00 -1.91 -1.58
CA ASN A 62 -5.14 -3.36 -1.48
C ASN A 62 -6.60 -3.72 -1.29
N PHE A 63 -7.17 -3.44 -0.13
CA PHE A 63 -8.50 -3.94 0.22
C PHE A 63 -9.58 -2.88 0.02
N TYR A 64 -9.29 -1.65 0.41
CA TYR A 64 -10.27 -0.58 0.42
C TYR A 64 -10.91 -0.28 -0.94
N PRO A 65 -10.17 -0.25 -2.07
CA PRO A 65 -10.80 -0.01 -3.37
C PRO A 65 -11.86 -1.07 -3.73
N ASP A 66 -11.64 -2.33 -3.36
CA ASP A 66 -12.58 -3.41 -3.65
C ASP A 66 -13.81 -3.36 -2.75
N VAL A 67 -13.65 -3.01 -1.47
CA VAL A 67 -14.78 -2.75 -0.57
C VAL A 67 -15.68 -1.65 -1.13
N LEU A 68 -15.07 -0.56 -1.61
CA LEU A 68 -15.82 0.52 -2.24
C LEU A 68 -16.52 0.09 -3.52
N LYS A 69 -15.88 -0.70 -4.40
CA LYS A 69 -16.54 -1.27 -5.59
C LYS A 69 -17.80 -2.06 -5.21
N CYS A 70 -17.72 -2.92 -4.21
CA CYS A 70 -18.87 -3.67 -3.71
C CYS A 70 -19.96 -2.73 -3.16
N ALA A 71 -19.59 -1.71 -2.37
CA ALA A 71 -20.54 -0.76 -1.82
C ALA A 71 -21.27 0.06 -2.90
N LEU A 72 -20.58 0.44 -3.96
CA LEU A 72 -21.17 1.13 -5.12
C LEU A 72 -22.15 0.21 -5.87
N GLN A 73 -21.78 -1.06 -6.06
CA GLN A 73 -22.63 -2.05 -6.72
C GLN A 73 -23.92 -2.33 -5.94
N VAL A 74 -23.86 -2.35 -4.59
CA VAL A 74 -25.05 -2.47 -3.73
C VAL A 74 -26.03 -1.31 -3.93
N GLN A 75 -25.55 -0.13 -4.35
CA GLN A 75 -26.39 1.03 -4.68
C GLN A 75 -26.88 1.02 -6.15
N ASN A 76 -26.72 -0.09 -6.87
CA ASN A 76 -26.99 -0.22 -8.30
C ASN A 76 -26.20 0.76 -9.19
N TRP A 77 -25.03 1.21 -8.73
CA TRP A 77 -24.14 2.02 -9.55
C TRP A 77 -23.24 1.12 -10.38
N ARG A 78 -23.06 1.49 -11.65
CA ARG A 78 -22.28 0.67 -12.57
C ARG A 78 -20.83 1.11 -12.57
N LEU A 79 -19.95 0.16 -12.30
CA LEU A 79 -18.51 0.36 -12.38
C LEU A 79 -18.11 0.54 -13.85
N LEU A 80 -17.27 1.53 -14.08
CA LEU A 80 -16.62 1.75 -15.37
C LEU A 80 -15.29 1.01 -15.38
N PRO A 81 -14.84 0.51 -16.55
CA PRO A 81 -13.48 0.00 -16.67
C PRO A 81 -12.49 1.08 -16.25
N ALA A 82 -11.32 0.66 -15.76
CA ALA A 82 -10.23 1.56 -15.45
C ALA A 82 -9.74 2.19 -16.77
N ASN A 83 -10.35 3.32 -17.13
CA ASN A 83 -9.97 4.08 -18.31
C ASN A 83 -8.90 5.11 -17.90
N ASP A 84 -7.78 5.04 -18.61
CA ASP A 84 -6.66 5.98 -18.54
C ASP A 84 -6.99 7.35 -19.14
N ALA A 85 -8.26 7.77 -19.12
CA ALA A 85 -8.58 9.14 -19.49
C ALA A 85 -8.17 10.06 -18.31
N HIS A 86 -7.02 10.70 -18.47
CA HIS A 86 -6.36 11.54 -17.46
C HIS A 86 -6.93 12.96 -17.35
N CYS A 87 -7.82 13.34 -18.28
CA CYS A 87 -8.26 14.73 -18.46
C CYS A 87 -9.78 14.89 -18.24
N GLY A 88 -10.18 16.12 -17.88
CA GLY A 88 -11.58 16.53 -17.74
C GLY A 88 -12.22 16.20 -16.39
N TRP A 89 -11.45 15.70 -15.42
CA TRP A 89 -11.94 15.43 -14.07
C TRP A 89 -11.94 16.69 -13.20
N HIS A 90 -13.02 16.88 -12.47
CA HIS A 90 -13.20 17.95 -11.49
C HIS A 90 -13.34 17.33 -10.11
N LYS A 91 -12.55 17.82 -9.15
CA LYS A 91 -12.68 17.42 -7.75
C LYS A 91 -13.93 18.08 -7.15
N ALA A 92 -14.84 17.29 -6.60
CA ALA A 92 -16.02 17.79 -5.89
C ALA A 92 -15.70 18.04 -4.42
N THR A 93 -15.27 17.00 -3.71
CA THR A 93 -14.99 17.06 -2.27
C THR A 93 -13.96 16.00 -1.89
N SER A 94 -13.47 16.07 -0.65
CA SER A 94 -12.57 15.10 -0.04
C SER A 94 -13.16 14.62 1.27
N GLU A 95 -13.30 13.31 1.42
CA GLU A 95 -13.80 12.73 2.65
C GLU A 95 -12.64 12.47 3.61
N HIS A 96 -12.54 13.30 4.65
CA HIS A 96 -11.51 13.17 5.68
C HIS A 96 -12.11 12.58 6.94
N SER A 97 -11.45 11.58 7.50
CA SER A 97 -11.78 11.08 8.83
C SER A 97 -11.15 12.00 9.86
N PHE A 98 -11.91 12.51 10.83
CA PHE A 98 -11.32 13.31 11.91
C PHE A 98 -10.35 12.50 12.77
N LEU A 99 -10.60 11.18 12.92
CA LEU A 99 -9.81 10.29 13.77
C LEU A 99 -8.63 9.64 13.04
N GLU A 100 -8.78 9.40 11.74
CA GLU A 100 -7.74 8.79 10.92
C GLU A 100 -7.13 9.95 10.13
N LEU A 101 -5.89 10.36 10.43
CA LEU A 101 -5.14 11.47 9.79
C LEU A 101 -5.01 11.36 8.25
N ASN A 102 -5.69 10.41 7.62
CA ASN A 102 -5.66 10.09 6.22
C ASN A 102 -6.99 10.43 5.54
N ASN A 103 -6.87 10.94 4.32
CA ASN A 103 -7.97 11.10 3.39
C ASN A 103 -8.54 9.72 3.01
N ARG A 104 -9.84 9.51 3.23
CA ARG A 104 -10.50 8.26 2.82
C ARG A 104 -10.65 8.21 1.32
N GLY A 105 -10.94 9.34 0.70
CA GLY A 105 -10.99 9.43 -0.75
C GLY A 105 -11.43 10.80 -1.22
N ASP A 106 -10.89 11.17 -2.36
CA ASP A 106 -11.31 12.33 -3.13
C ASP A 106 -12.41 11.91 -4.13
N ILE A 107 -13.50 12.66 -4.12
CA ILE A 107 -14.61 12.47 -5.06
C ILE A 107 -14.36 13.37 -6.27
N TYR A 108 -14.34 12.76 -7.44
CA TYR A 108 -14.21 13.42 -8.72
C TYR A 108 -15.43 13.15 -9.59
N TRP A 109 -15.70 14.07 -10.51
CA TRP A 109 -16.71 13.92 -11.54
C TRP A 109 -16.21 14.47 -12.88
N ARG A 110 -16.82 14.01 -13.95
CA ARG A 110 -16.58 14.47 -15.31
C ARG A 110 -17.87 14.34 -16.10
N TYR A 111 -18.21 15.37 -16.87
CA TYR A 111 -19.33 15.30 -17.79
C TYR A 111 -18.97 14.43 -19.00
N ASN A 112 -19.76 13.38 -19.25
CA ASN A 112 -19.55 12.39 -20.30
C ASN A 112 -20.80 12.28 -21.18
N ASP A 113 -20.98 13.26 -22.06
CA ASP A 113 -22.02 13.20 -23.09
C ASP A 113 -21.43 12.62 -24.38
N THR A 114 -21.53 11.30 -24.49
CA THR A 114 -21.05 10.54 -25.66
C THR A 114 -21.72 10.95 -26.97
N ARG A 115 -22.87 11.64 -26.93
CA ARG A 115 -23.58 12.13 -28.14
C ARG A 115 -22.82 13.24 -28.85
N ARG A 116 -21.99 14.01 -28.13
CA ARG A 116 -21.16 15.07 -28.74
C ARG A 116 -19.89 14.52 -29.38
N GLN A 117 -19.34 13.44 -28.83
CA GLN A 117 -18.08 12.88 -29.31
C GLN A 117 -18.23 12.22 -30.69
N SER A 118 -19.40 11.68 -31.00
CA SER A 118 -19.71 11.05 -32.29
C SER A 118 -19.89 12.03 -33.45
N GLN A 119 -19.88 13.35 -33.20
CA GLN A 119 -20.10 14.37 -34.24
C GLN A 119 -18.79 14.98 -34.79
N SER A 120 -17.62 14.75 -34.15
CA SER A 120 -16.34 15.32 -34.61
C SER A 120 -15.52 14.40 -35.53
N ASP A 121 -15.86 13.12 -35.66
CA ASP A 121 -15.01 12.14 -36.35
C ASP A 121 -15.23 12.07 -37.88
N ASN A 122 -16.08 12.93 -38.45
CA ASN A 122 -16.44 12.88 -39.88
C ASN A 122 -15.76 13.95 -40.76
N THR A 123 -14.77 14.70 -40.28
CA THR A 123 -13.98 15.56 -41.16
C THR A 123 -12.73 14.84 -41.63
N ASN A 124 -12.80 14.33 -42.86
CA ASN A 124 -11.69 13.76 -43.66
C ASN A 124 -10.61 14.80 -43.98
N THR A 125 -9.98 15.41 -42.97
CA THR A 125 -8.89 16.35 -43.19
C THR A 125 -7.71 15.92 -42.31
N SER A 126 -6.80 15.16 -42.92
CA SER A 126 -5.48 14.84 -42.37
C SER A 126 -4.62 16.11 -42.33
N LEU A 127 -4.82 16.94 -41.33
CA LEU A 127 -3.90 18.02 -40.97
C LEU A 127 -3.70 17.98 -39.46
N HIS A 128 -2.44 17.77 -39.08
CA HIS A 128 -1.89 17.81 -37.73
C HIS A 128 -2.79 18.45 -36.65
N PRO A 129 -3.10 17.75 -35.54
CA PRO A 129 -3.72 18.36 -34.37
C PRO A 129 -2.64 19.10 -33.57
N ASN A 130 -1.97 20.06 -34.20
CA ASN A 130 -1.01 20.93 -33.54
C ASN A 130 -1.70 22.22 -33.16
N ALA A 131 -2.05 22.28 -31.87
CA ALA A 131 -2.25 23.48 -31.06
C ALA A 131 -3.37 24.44 -31.46
N GLU A 132 -4.02 24.98 -30.42
CA GLU A 132 -4.78 26.22 -30.45
C GLU A 132 -6.24 26.13 -30.92
N ILE A 133 -7.10 25.62 -30.04
CA ILE A 133 -8.27 26.42 -29.61
C ILE A 133 -8.34 26.39 -28.08
N ASP A 134 -7.55 27.28 -27.49
CA ASP A 134 -7.53 27.68 -26.08
C ASP A 134 -8.80 28.49 -25.68
N GLY A 135 -9.91 28.30 -26.39
CA GLY A 135 -11.13 29.13 -26.31
C GLY A 135 -12.45 28.36 -26.27
N GLN A 136 -12.45 27.04 -26.51
CA GLN A 136 -13.68 26.22 -26.52
C GLN A 136 -13.81 25.34 -25.26
N ILE A 137 -13.12 25.70 -24.18
CA ILE A 137 -13.30 25.19 -22.81
C ILE A 137 -14.57 25.82 -22.15
N SER A 138 -15.42 26.50 -22.93
CA SER A 138 -16.19 27.66 -22.45
C SER A 138 -17.72 27.51 -22.39
N VAL A 139 -18.31 26.30 -22.45
CA VAL A 139 -19.79 26.16 -22.27
C VAL A 139 -20.22 24.98 -21.36
N GLN A 140 -19.30 24.14 -20.88
CA GLN A 140 -19.62 23.09 -19.88
C GLN A 140 -19.49 23.56 -18.43
N ARG A 141 -19.22 24.86 -18.20
CA ARG A 141 -18.79 25.42 -16.92
C ARG A 141 -19.77 25.32 -15.74
N GLN A 142 -20.99 24.78 -15.88
CA GLN A 142 -22.02 25.02 -14.86
C GLN A 142 -23.00 23.89 -14.55
N LEU A 143 -22.89 22.72 -15.19
CA LEU A 143 -23.72 21.60 -14.76
C LEU A 143 -22.92 20.82 -13.70
N LEU A 144 -23.10 21.25 -12.44
CA LEU A 144 -22.62 20.52 -11.27
C LEU A 144 -23.48 19.25 -11.11
N PRO A 145 -22.89 18.09 -10.76
CA PRO A 145 -23.70 16.95 -10.36
C PRO A 145 -24.57 17.31 -9.15
N SER A 146 -25.69 16.63 -9.00
CA SER A 146 -26.62 16.89 -7.90
C SER A 146 -25.92 16.70 -6.55
N ASN A 147 -26.19 17.59 -5.59
CA ASN A 147 -25.66 17.47 -4.22
C ASN A 147 -26.11 16.16 -3.55
N ALA A 148 -27.28 15.64 -3.90
CA ALA A 148 -27.78 14.36 -3.39
C ALA A 148 -26.88 13.19 -3.80
N THR A 149 -26.44 13.15 -5.06
CA THR A 149 -25.51 12.12 -5.56
C THR A 149 -24.15 12.26 -4.88
N LEU A 150 -23.61 13.48 -4.78
CA LEU A 150 -22.33 13.70 -4.09
C LEU A 150 -22.39 13.29 -2.61
N HIS A 151 -23.46 13.63 -1.91
CA HIS A 151 -23.70 13.21 -0.53
C HIS A 151 -23.85 11.69 -0.42
N ALA A 152 -24.47 11.02 -1.39
CA ALA A 152 -24.55 9.57 -1.41
C ALA A 152 -23.15 8.94 -1.54
N ILE A 153 -22.27 9.49 -2.38
CA ILE A 153 -20.88 9.07 -2.50
C ILE A 153 -20.14 9.27 -1.16
N SER A 154 -20.22 10.46 -0.55
CA SER A 154 -19.62 10.73 0.76
C SER A 154 -20.09 9.73 1.82
N ARG A 155 -21.39 9.45 1.90
CA ARG A 155 -21.94 8.47 2.85
C ARG A 155 -21.38 7.06 2.63
N ILE A 156 -21.08 6.67 1.38
CA ILE A 156 -20.42 5.39 1.09
C ILE A 156 -18.99 5.39 1.66
N LEU A 157 -18.23 6.46 1.48
CA LEU A 157 -16.87 6.63 2.04
C LEU A 157 -16.86 6.72 3.57
N GLU A 158 -17.91 7.30 4.18
CA GLU A 158 -18.05 7.38 5.63
C GLU A 158 -18.35 6.01 6.26
N ARG A 159 -19.23 5.24 5.64
CA ARG A 159 -19.69 3.93 6.14
C ARG A 159 -18.67 2.82 5.93
N ASN A 160 -17.90 2.89 4.86
CA ASN A 160 -16.85 1.91 4.57
C ASN A 160 -15.52 2.50 5.01
N ARG A 161 -14.99 2.09 6.16
CA ARG A 161 -13.67 2.53 6.61
C ARG A 161 -12.57 1.65 5.97
N PRO A 162 -11.37 2.20 5.71
CA PRO A 162 -10.21 1.45 5.20
C PRO A 162 -9.56 0.58 6.30
N THR A 163 -10.37 -0.11 7.11
CA THR A 163 -9.89 -0.80 8.32
C THR A 163 -8.94 -1.95 7.99
N ALA A 164 -9.20 -2.68 6.89
CA ALA A 164 -8.35 -3.77 6.45
C ALA A 164 -6.93 -3.31 6.07
N ASP A 165 -6.80 -2.26 5.25
CA ASP A 165 -5.49 -1.70 4.88
C ASP A 165 -4.75 -1.14 6.12
N ILE A 166 -5.47 -0.55 7.08
CA ILE A 166 -4.87 -0.10 8.35
C ILE A 166 -4.34 -1.29 9.15
N TYR A 167 -5.08 -2.40 9.25
CA TYR A 167 -4.62 -3.60 9.94
C TYR A 167 -3.43 -4.26 9.25
N GLU A 168 -3.42 -4.32 7.92
CA GLU A 168 -2.30 -4.83 7.15
C GLU A 168 -1.01 -4.03 7.46
N LEU A 169 -1.07 -2.70 7.34
CA LEU A 169 0.06 -1.83 7.65
C LEU A 169 0.52 -1.99 9.11
N SER A 170 -0.43 -2.02 10.06
CA SER A 170 -0.13 -2.20 11.48
C SER A 170 0.58 -3.53 11.74
N THR A 171 0.13 -4.60 11.07
CA THR A 171 0.72 -5.94 11.18
C THR A 171 2.14 -5.97 10.62
N ILE A 172 2.38 -5.31 9.47
CA ILE A 172 3.71 -5.18 8.89
C ILE A 172 4.65 -4.45 9.85
N ILE A 173 4.23 -3.30 10.40
CA ILE A 173 5.03 -2.53 11.38
C ILE A 173 5.32 -3.38 12.61
N LEU A 174 4.32 -4.07 13.16
CA LEU A 174 4.49 -4.94 14.32
C LEU A 174 5.46 -6.09 14.02
N GLY A 175 5.40 -6.65 12.81
CA GLY A 175 6.35 -7.64 12.30
C GLY A 175 7.78 -7.12 12.33
N TYR A 176 8.04 -5.92 11.78
CA TYR A 176 9.36 -5.31 11.82
C TYR A 176 9.85 -5.02 13.24
N VAL A 177 9.00 -4.48 14.11
CA VAL A 177 9.35 -4.17 15.51
C VAL A 177 9.69 -5.46 16.26
N SER A 178 8.88 -6.51 16.12
CA SER A 178 9.11 -7.80 16.77
C SER A 178 10.40 -8.48 16.27
N GLY A 179 10.67 -8.45 14.96
CA GLY A 179 11.89 -8.99 14.37
C GLY A 179 13.14 -8.22 14.83
N PHE A 180 13.06 -6.89 14.89
CA PHE A 180 14.15 -6.05 15.41
C PHE A 180 14.44 -6.34 16.89
N LEU A 181 13.40 -6.48 17.73
CA LEU A 181 13.58 -6.86 19.14
C LEU A 181 14.21 -8.24 19.29
N ALA A 182 13.77 -9.23 18.50
CA ALA A 182 14.38 -10.57 18.49
C ALA A 182 15.86 -10.52 18.09
N PHE A 183 16.21 -9.71 17.09
CA PHE A 183 17.59 -9.49 16.67
C PHE A 183 18.46 -8.88 17.79
N LEU A 184 17.95 -7.86 18.50
CA LEU A 184 18.65 -7.28 19.65
C LEU A 184 18.87 -8.28 20.79
N LEU A 185 17.88 -9.14 21.05
CA LEU A 185 18.01 -10.22 22.03
C LEU A 185 19.08 -11.23 21.61
N LEU A 186 19.13 -11.61 20.34
CA LEU A 186 20.15 -12.51 19.80
C LEU A 186 21.56 -11.91 19.93
N LEU A 187 21.75 -10.64 19.55
CA LEU A 187 23.03 -9.95 19.72
C LEU A 187 23.46 -9.90 21.18
N SER A 188 22.50 -9.66 22.09
CA SER A 188 22.76 -9.64 23.52
C SER A 188 23.21 -11.01 24.04
N LEU A 189 22.63 -12.10 23.54
CA LEU A 189 23.03 -13.46 23.88
C LEU A 189 24.43 -13.78 23.36
N VAL A 190 24.72 -13.48 22.10
CA VAL A 190 26.04 -13.69 21.50
C VAL A 190 27.11 -12.92 22.26
N HIS A 191 26.84 -11.66 22.61
CA HIS A 191 27.75 -10.82 23.39
C HIS A 191 28.00 -11.38 24.81
N ARG A 192 26.97 -11.94 25.46
CA ARG A 192 27.13 -12.62 26.75
C ARG A 192 27.96 -13.89 26.63
N CYS A 193 27.76 -14.68 25.57
CA CYS A 193 28.55 -15.88 25.30
C CYS A 193 30.03 -15.53 25.03
N SER A 194 30.32 -14.46 24.29
CA SER A 194 31.70 -14.03 24.02
C SER A 194 32.40 -13.51 25.27
N LEU A 195 31.69 -12.79 26.14
CA LEU A 195 32.22 -12.32 27.43
C LEU A 195 32.43 -13.46 28.44
N SER A 196 31.67 -14.54 28.31
CA SER A 196 31.82 -15.74 29.14
C SER A 196 32.94 -16.67 28.62
N GLY A 197 33.82 -16.16 27.76
CA GLY A 197 35.05 -16.81 27.30
C GLY A 197 35.87 -17.35 28.47
N PRO A 198 36.70 -18.37 28.20
CA PRO A 198 36.96 -19.48 29.11
C PRO A 198 37.40 -18.97 30.47
N TRP A 199 36.72 -19.46 31.52
CA TRP A 199 37.36 -19.65 32.81
C TRP A 199 38.62 -20.48 32.53
N VAL A 200 39.73 -19.79 32.24
CA VAL A 200 41.05 -20.34 32.38
C VAL A 200 41.12 -20.65 33.85
N GLN A 201 40.82 -21.90 34.20
CA GLN A 201 41.30 -22.49 35.43
C GLN A 201 42.80 -22.27 35.40
N ALA A 202 43.24 -21.20 36.05
CA ALA A 202 44.57 -21.13 36.59
C ALA A 202 44.62 -22.27 37.61
N THR A 203 44.94 -23.48 37.15
CA THR A 203 45.54 -24.49 38.01
C THR A 203 46.92 -23.95 38.37
N SER A 204 46.93 -22.99 39.30
CA SER A 204 48.07 -22.70 40.13
C SER A 204 48.24 -23.91 41.06
N HIS A 205 48.88 -24.95 40.55
CA HIS A 205 49.64 -25.84 41.41
C HIS A 205 51.11 -25.50 41.22
N THR A 206 51.51 -24.48 41.95
CA THR A 206 52.89 -24.10 42.20
C THR A 206 53.58 -25.21 43.00
N ASN A 207 54.72 -25.69 42.48
CA ASN A 207 55.85 -26.35 43.17
C ASN A 207 55.59 -27.77 43.73
N SER A 208 56.49 -28.75 43.64
CA SER A 208 57.95 -28.68 43.59
C SER A 208 58.59 -30.00 43.07
N ASN A 209 59.72 -29.84 42.38
CA ASN A 209 60.87 -30.75 42.26
C ASN A 209 60.95 -31.68 41.03
N ASP A 210 61.95 -31.33 40.22
CA ASP A 210 62.88 -32.18 39.49
C ASP A 210 62.36 -32.99 38.30
N ILE A 211 62.84 -32.66 37.11
CA ILE A 211 63.72 -33.51 36.28
C ILE A 211 64.14 -32.72 35.03
N GLU A 212 65.43 -32.43 35.02
CA GLU A 212 66.24 -31.93 33.91
C GLU A 212 66.51 -33.06 32.88
N LEU A 213 66.98 -32.71 31.67
CA LEU A 213 67.38 -33.54 30.50
C LEU A 213 66.26 -33.74 29.45
N GLU A 214 66.40 -33.52 28.15
CA GLU A 214 67.48 -33.09 27.24
C GLU A 214 66.79 -32.81 25.86
N PRO A 215 67.41 -32.09 24.92
CA PRO A 215 66.78 -31.70 23.65
C PRO A 215 67.08 -32.71 22.52
N SER A 216 66.06 -33.39 22.00
CA SER A 216 66.20 -34.21 20.77
C SER A 216 65.72 -33.45 19.54
N LYS A 217 66.71 -33.09 18.73
CA LYS A 217 66.66 -32.47 17.42
C LYS A 217 66.53 -33.56 16.35
N SER A 218 65.48 -33.53 15.53
CA SER A 218 65.38 -34.18 14.20
C SER A 218 64.08 -33.68 13.55
N GLN A 219 64.09 -32.70 12.65
CA GLN A 219 64.35 -32.85 11.20
C GLN A 219 63.84 -34.17 10.60
N LEU A 220 62.70 -34.09 9.91
CA LEU A 220 62.47 -34.53 8.51
C LEU A 220 61.04 -34.08 8.13
N SER A 221 60.89 -33.01 7.36
CA SER A 221 60.83 -32.98 5.90
C SER A 221 59.54 -33.59 5.32
N GLU A 222 58.78 -32.70 4.67
CA GLU A 222 58.02 -32.91 3.43
C GLU A 222 57.13 -34.15 3.30
N LEU A 223 55.81 -33.91 3.15
CA LEU A 223 55.15 -34.32 1.91
C LEU A 223 53.78 -33.66 1.68
N SER A 224 53.61 -33.18 0.46
CA SER A 224 52.38 -33.27 -0.36
C SER A 224 51.16 -32.48 0.13
N GLN A 225 50.89 -31.32 -0.50
CA GLN A 225 50.11 -31.20 -1.73
C GLN A 225 48.60 -31.38 -1.54
N ASP A 226 47.92 -30.30 -1.87
CA ASP A 226 46.84 -30.29 -2.86
C ASP A 226 45.52 -30.94 -2.44
N THR A 227 44.51 -30.09 -2.21
CA THR A 227 43.23 -30.21 -2.94
C THR A 227 42.46 -28.92 -2.76
N ARG A 228 42.56 -28.05 -3.77
CA ARG A 228 41.50 -27.07 -4.05
C ARG A 228 40.24 -27.85 -4.48
N ARG A 229 39.13 -27.69 -3.77
CA ARG A 229 37.80 -28.01 -4.31
C ARG A 229 37.03 -26.70 -4.55
N PRO A 230 36.60 -26.42 -5.78
CA PRO A 230 35.60 -25.38 -6.03
C PRO A 230 34.22 -25.92 -5.64
N LEU A 231 33.51 -25.20 -4.76
CA LEU A 231 32.08 -25.44 -4.55
C LEU A 231 31.33 -25.03 -5.81
N SER A 232 30.78 -26.02 -6.51
CA SER A 232 29.89 -25.86 -7.64
C SER A 232 28.55 -25.24 -7.20
N HIS A 233 28.12 -24.29 -8.01
CA HIS A 233 26.79 -23.74 -8.09
C HIS A 233 25.69 -24.82 -8.00
N THR A 234 24.86 -24.77 -6.96
CA THR A 234 23.52 -25.37 -6.98
C THR A 234 22.52 -24.25 -7.29
N ARG A 235 22.15 -24.16 -8.58
CA ARG A 235 21.03 -23.35 -9.07
C ARG A 235 19.74 -24.05 -8.64
N ILE A 236 19.10 -23.56 -7.58
CA ILE A 236 17.74 -23.98 -7.21
C ILE A 236 16.78 -23.28 -8.18
N HIS A 237 16.23 -24.07 -9.11
CA HIS A 237 15.02 -23.73 -9.85
C HIS A 237 13.83 -23.85 -8.89
N GLU A 238 13.37 -22.73 -8.32
CA GLU A 238 12.04 -22.69 -7.72
C GLU A 238 11.01 -22.60 -8.84
N ASN A 239 10.52 -23.78 -9.24
CA ASN A 239 9.35 -23.91 -10.09
C ASN A 239 8.12 -23.36 -9.37
N GLY A 240 7.41 -22.48 -10.06
CA GLY A 240 6.22 -21.80 -9.59
C GLY A 240 5.15 -22.76 -9.09
N PHE A 241 4.70 -22.53 -7.86
CA PHE A 241 3.46 -23.08 -7.34
C PHE A 241 2.35 -22.07 -7.59
N ALA A 242 1.71 -22.18 -8.75
CA ALA A 242 0.46 -21.48 -9.04
C ALA A 242 -0.67 -22.13 -8.22
N GLY A 243 -0.90 -21.58 -7.02
CA GLY A 243 -2.06 -21.91 -6.20
C GLY A 243 -3.33 -21.35 -6.83
N SER A 244 -3.99 -22.15 -7.67
CA SER A 244 -5.35 -21.90 -8.15
C SER A 244 -6.34 -22.19 -7.02
N MET A 245 -6.67 -21.17 -6.22
CA MET A 245 -7.83 -21.24 -5.34
C MET A 245 -9.10 -21.08 -6.18
N ARG A 246 -9.70 -22.21 -6.56
CA ARG A 246 -11.11 -22.28 -6.98
C ARG A 246 -11.99 -22.08 -5.74
N THR A 247 -12.48 -20.86 -5.55
CA THR A 247 -13.62 -20.59 -4.68
C THR A 247 -14.89 -21.02 -5.42
N SER A 248 -15.42 -22.18 -5.03
CA SER A 248 -16.75 -22.64 -5.38
C SER A 248 -17.80 -21.75 -4.72
N ALA A 249 -18.59 -21.03 -5.52
CA ALA A 249 -19.77 -20.30 -5.07
C ALA A 249 -20.92 -21.27 -4.74
N PRO A 250 -21.69 -21.05 -3.66
CA PRO A 250 -22.91 -21.79 -3.41
C PRO A 250 -24.05 -21.29 -4.30
N LEU A 251 -24.74 -22.27 -4.89
CA LEU A 251 -25.99 -22.16 -5.64
C LEU A 251 -27.09 -21.58 -4.72
N ALA A 252 -27.63 -20.41 -5.05
CA ALA A 252 -28.85 -19.92 -4.42
C ALA A 252 -30.05 -20.62 -5.08
N GLN A 253 -30.74 -21.45 -4.30
CA GLN A 253 -32.03 -22.02 -4.66
C GLN A 253 -33.10 -20.92 -4.69
N SER A 254 -33.81 -20.85 -5.81
CA SER A 254 -35.10 -20.20 -5.96
C SER A 254 -36.13 -20.92 -5.08
N ILE A 255 -36.83 -20.18 -4.23
CA ILE A 255 -38.08 -20.63 -3.60
C ILE A 255 -39.15 -19.67 -4.10
N ASP A 256 -40.21 -20.27 -4.66
CA ASP A 256 -41.45 -19.64 -5.15
C ASP A 256 -42.18 -18.83 -4.06
#